data_AF-A0A8T5A846-F1
#
_entry.id   AF-A0A8T5A846-F1
#
_cell.length_a   1.000
_cell.length_b   1.000
_cell.length_c   1.000
_cell.angle_alpha   90.00
_cell.angle_beta   90.00
_cell.angle_gamma   90.00
#
_symmetry.space_group_name_H-M   'P 1'
#
loop_
_entity.id
_entity.type
_entity.pdbx_description
1 polymer ?
#
loop_
_entity_poly.entity_id
_entity_poly.type
_entity_poly.pdbx_seq_one_letter_code
_entity_poly.pdbx_strand_id
1 'polypeptide(L)'
;MKHLIYHDVEIEDTFAEMFEMWASRVLITAENEKWALTAAEAATGFASSIIGSPAEAGIERLVPASETPDGRVGVLIQIYHRTRGDLKRQMIARIGQCVMTCPTTAAFNALEGTARKLKVGRSLRFFGDGFQKFDEMYGRKVWRIPVMEGEFIVESSFGVKKGVAGGNFFIMAKDLKSGLAAAELAVEAIRKNVREVILPFPGGVCRSGSKVGSLKYKLPASTNHPYCPKLRGVVSDSQVPEGVNTIYEIVINGLSLESVKMA
;
A
#
# COMPACT_ATOMS: atom_id res chain seq x y z
N MET A 1 18.96 -19.59 23.07
CA MET A 1 17.64 -19.72 22.41
C MET A 1 17.82 -20.63 21.22
N LYS A 2 16.82 -21.42 20.81
CA LYS A 2 16.96 -22.27 19.63
C LYS A 2 16.76 -21.38 18.40
N HIS A 3 17.84 -21.12 17.68
CA HIS A 3 17.78 -20.40 16.41
C HIS A 3 17.05 -21.28 15.40
N LEU A 4 15.99 -20.76 14.78
CA LEU A 4 15.35 -21.43 13.66
C LEU A 4 16.27 -21.23 12.45
N ILE A 5 16.65 -22.31 11.77
CA ILE A 5 17.48 -22.22 10.56
C ILE A 5 16.62 -22.66 9.38
N TYR A 6 16.55 -21.82 8.35
CA TYR A 6 15.88 -22.12 7.09
C TYR A 6 16.86 -21.92 5.93
N HIS A 7 17.18 -23.00 5.22
CA HIS A 7 18.18 -23.02 4.13
C HIS A 7 19.46 -22.22 4.47
N ASP A 8 20.06 -22.54 5.63
CA ASP A 8 21.29 -21.92 6.15
C ASP A 8 21.19 -20.44 6.54
N VAL A 9 19.98 -19.88 6.55
CA VAL A 9 19.69 -18.54 7.07
C VAL A 9 19.08 -18.67 8.46
N GLU A 10 19.66 -17.94 9.41
CA GLU A 10 19.10 -17.80 10.76
C GLU A 10 17.84 -16.94 10.73
N ILE A 11 16.78 -17.43 11.36
CA ILE A 11 15.56 -16.69 11.66
C ILE A 11 15.53 -16.45 13.17
N GLU A 12 15.56 -15.18 13.54
CA GLU A 12 15.46 -14.76 14.93
C GLU A 12 14.09 -15.13 15.53
N ASP A 13 14.08 -15.74 16.72
CA ASP A 13 12.87 -16.06 17.46
C ASP A 13 12.29 -14.79 18.12
N THR A 14 11.61 -14.00 17.29
CA THR A 14 11.05 -12.69 17.64
C THR A 14 9.72 -12.47 16.90
N PHE A 15 9.12 -11.30 17.06
CA PHE A 15 7.83 -10.95 16.45
C PHE A 15 7.85 -9.55 15.81
N ALA A 16 6.99 -9.34 14.82
CA ALA A 16 6.70 -8.02 14.26
C ALA A 16 5.48 -7.40 14.96
N GLU A 17 5.65 -6.21 15.54
CA GLU A 17 4.54 -5.45 16.12
C GLU A 17 3.76 -4.72 15.01
N MET A 18 2.45 -4.91 14.99
CA MET A 18 1.55 -4.40 13.95
C MET A 18 0.48 -3.49 14.54
N PHE A 19 -0.10 -2.63 13.71
CA PHE A 19 -1.09 -1.64 14.12
C PHE A 19 -2.37 -1.76 13.30
N GLU A 20 -3.49 -1.43 13.94
CA GLU A 20 -4.78 -1.40 13.26
C GLU A 20 -5.00 -0.07 12.54
N MET A 21 -5.26 -0.11 11.22
CA MET A 21 -5.57 1.08 10.41
C MET A 21 -6.87 0.90 9.63
N TRP A 22 -7.55 2.00 9.32
CA TRP A 22 -8.66 1.96 8.37
C TRP A 22 -8.09 1.78 6.96
N ALA A 23 -8.65 0.82 6.23
CA ALA A 23 -8.25 0.49 4.87
C ALA A 23 -9.46 0.54 3.92
N SER A 24 -9.19 0.92 2.67
CA SER A 24 -10.11 0.70 1.55
C SER A 24 -9.34 0.06 0.38
N ARG A 25 -10.05 -0.71 -0.43
CA ARG A 25 -9.52 -1.37 -1.64
C ARG A 25 -10.29 -0.84 -2.85
N VAL A 26 -9.55 -0.35 -3.83
CA VAL A 26 -10.09 0.31 -5.03
C VAL A 26 -9.65 -0.50 -6.24
N LEU A 27 -10.58 -0.84 -7.12
CA LEU A 27 -10.30 -1.35 -8.45
C LEU A 27 -10.28 -0.16 -9.42
N ILE A 28 -9.16 0.05 -10.09
CA ILE A 28 -9.04 1.01 -11.19
C ILE A 28 -9.03 0.20 -12.49
N THR A 29 -9.98 0.44 -13.39
CA THR A 29 -9.98 -0.18 -14.72
C THR A 29 -9.61 0.86 -15.78
N ALA A 30 -9.00 0.43 -16.88
CA ALA A 30 -8.59 1.28 -17.99
C ALA A 30 -8.65 0.52 -19.32
N GLU A 31 -8.40 1.21 -20.43
CA GLU A 31 -8.38 0.59 -21.76
C GLU A 31 -7.34 -0.53 -21.90
N ASN A 32 -6.19 -0.39 -21.25
CA ASN A 32 -5.13 -1.38 -21.25
C ASN A 32 -4.29 -1.31 -19.97
N GLU A 33 -3.42 -2.31 -19.79
CA GLU A 33 -2.62 -2.47 -18.57
C GLU A 33 -1.74 -1.25 -18.29
N LYS A 34 -1.16 -0.65 -19.33
CA LYS A 34 -0.33 0.55 -19.22
C LYS A 34 -1.07 1.69 -18.52
N TRP A 35 -2.29 2.01 -18.96
CA TRP A 35 -3.06 3.11 -18.37
C TRP A 35 -3.59 2.77 -16.97
N ALA A 36 -3.97 1.52 -16.74
CA ALA A 36 -4.42 1.06 -15.44
C ALA A 36 -3.29 1.16 -14.40
N LEU A 37 -2.07 0.72 -14.76
CA LEU A 37 -0.87 0.88 -13.94
C LEU A 37 -0.47 2.34 -13.76
N THR A 38 -0.50 3.15 -14.81
CA THR A 38 -0.18 4.59 -14.73
C THR A 38 -1.05 5.30 -13.69
N ALA A 39 -2.36 5.04 -13.71
CA ALA A 39 -3.29 5.58 -12.72
C ALA A 39 -3.01 5.08 -11.30
N ALA A 40 -2.73 3.77 -11.16
CA ALA A 40 -2.45 3.14 -9.87
C ALA A 40 -1.15 3.63 -9.24
N GLU A 41 -0.06 3.73 -10.03
CA GLU A 41 1.23 4.27 -9.60
C GLU A 41 1.09 5.72 -9.14
N ALA A 42 0.43 6.57 -9.95
CA ALA A 42 0.17 7.95 -9.57
C ALA A 42 -0.68 8.05 -8.29
N ALA A 43 -1.74 7.25 -8.17
CA ALA A 43 -2.64 7.27 -7.01
C ALA A 43 -1.98 6.75 -5.72
N THR A 44 -0.97 5.88 -5.83
CA THR A 44 -0.25 5.29 -4.70
C THR A 44 1.10 5.96 -4.43
N GLY A 45 1.52 6.91 -5.27
CA GLY A 45 2.73 7.72 -5.07
C GLY A 45 2.66 8.59 -3.80
N PHE A 46 3.84 8.92 -3.26
CA PHE A 46 3.98 9.69 -2.01
C PHE A 46 3.07 9.15 -0.89
N ALA A 47 3.17 7.84 -0.61
CA ALA A 47 2.30 7.14 0.34
C ALA A 47 3.03 6.00 1.07
N SER A 48 4.28 6.21 1.49
CA SER A 48 5.08 5.13 2.08
C SER A 48 4.81 4.90 3.55
N SER A 49 4.65 5.96 4.33
CA SER A 49 4.38 5.87 5.77
C SER A 49 3.61 7.09 6.25
N ILE A 50 2.55 6.89 7.03
CA ILE A 50 1.75 7.98 7.61
C ILE A 50 2.48 8.82 8.67
N ILE A 51 3.73 8.49 8.98
CA ILE A 51 4.60 9.34 9.81
C ILE A 51 4.89 10.67 9.09
N GLY A 52 5.02 10.66 7.75
CA GLY A 52 5.32 11.85 6.95
C GLY A 52 4.64 11.92 5.59
N SER A 53 4.15 10.79 5.06
CA SER A 53 3.32 10.76 3.85
C SER A 53 1.84 11.03 4.20
N PRO A 54 1.04 11.59 3.28
CA PRO A 54 -0.38 11.84 3.51
C PRO A 54 -1.24 10.58 3.73
N ALA A 55 -0.77 9.42 3.28
CA ALA A 55 -1.41 8.12 3.46
C ALA A 55 -0.34 7.01 3.43
N GLU A 56 -0.76 5.79 3.73
CA GLU A 56 -0.08 4.59 3.26
C GLU A 56 -0.88 3.99 2.10
N ALA A 57 -0.25 3.73 0.96
CA ALA A 57 -0.94 3.18 -0.20
C ALA A 57 0.01 2.36 -1.07
N GLY A 58 -0.55 1.44 -1.85
CA GLY A 58 0.22 0.58 -2.73
C GLY A 58 -0.65 -0.19 -3.70
N ILE A 59 0.00 -0.71 -4.74
CA ILE A 59 -0.59 -1.62 -5.70
C ILE A 59 -0.62 -3.03 -5.08
N GLU A 60 -1.78 -3.66 -5.09
CA GLU A 60 -1.95 -5.05 -4.67
C GLU A 60 -1.66 -5.99 -5.86
N ARG A 61 -2.41 -5.86 -6.96
CA ARG A 61 -2.23 -6.70 -8.15
C ARG A 61 -2.94 -6.17 -9.39
N LEU A 62 -2.54 -6.69 -10.55
CA LEU A 62 -3.33 -6.64 -11.78
C LEU A 62 -4.56 -7.56 -11.69
N VAL A 63 -5.62 -7.19 -12.40
CA VAL A 63 -6.89 -7.91 -12.50
C VAL A 63 -7.25 -8.07 -13.97
N PRO A 64 -7.48 -9.31 -14.46
CA PRO A 64 -7.87 -9.53 -15.84
C PRO A 64 -9.29 -9.00 -16.10
N ALA A 65 -9.57 -8.65 -17.35
CA ALA A 65 -10.88 -8.16 -17.81
C ALA A 65 -12.06 -9.06 -17.43
N SER A 66 -11.85 -10.38 -17.34
CA SER A 66 -12.88 -11.35 -16.94
C SER A 66 -13.33 -11.24 -15.48
N GLU A 67 -12.57 -10.53 -14.63
CA GLU A 67 -12.86 -10.36 -13.20
C GLU A 67 -13.36 -8.95 -12.86
N THR A 68 -13.45 -8.04 -13.83
CA THR A 68 -13.83 -6.63 -13.59
C THR A 68 -15.28 -6.37 -13.99
N PRO A 69 -15.96 -5.42 -13.34
CA PRO A 69 -17.38 -5.17 -13.59
C PRO A 69 -17.65 -4.65 -15.01
N ASP A 70 -16.73 -3.88 -15.58
CA ASP A 70 -16.87 -3.26 -16.90
C ASP A 70 -16.18 -4.06 -18.03
N GLY A 71 -15.64 -5.25 -17.72
CA GLY A 71 -15.00 -6.11 -18.72
C GLY A 71 -13.66 -5.58 -19.23
N ARG A 72 -13.00 -4.68 -18.50
CA ARG A 72 -11.69 -4.10 -18.87
C ARG A 72 -10.59 -4.51 -17.91
N VAL A 73 -9.33 -4.49 -18.34
CA VAL A 73 -8.21 -4.77 -17.43
C VAL A 73 -8.18 -3.76 -16.29
N GLY A 74 -7.78 -4.20 -15.10
CA GLY A 74 -7.71 -3.32 -13.94
C GLY A 74 -6.54 -3.59 -13.02
N VAL A 75 -6.40 -2.70 -12.03
CA VAL A 75 -5.41 -2.77 -10.96
C VAL A 75 -6.11 -2.55 -9.64
N LEU A 76 -5.82 -3.40 -8.67
CA LEU A 76 -6.25 -3.22 -7.30
C LEU A 76 -5.20 -2.40 -6.56
N ILE A 77 -5.64 -1.33 -5.90
CA ILE A 77 -4.85 -0.57 -4.95
C ILE A 77 -5.49 -0.61 -3.58
N GLN A 78 -4.68 -0.40 -2.55
CA GLN A 78 -5.17 -0.21 -1.19
C GLN A 78 -4.67 1.12 -0.64
N ILE A 79 -5.50 1.77 0.19
CA ILE A 79 -5.20 3.04 0.85
C ILE A 79 -5.54 2.90 2.33
N TYR A 80 -4.61 3.31 3.19
CA TYR A 80 -4.64 3.16 4.64
C TYR A 80 -4.53 4.52 5.34
N HIS A 81 -5.27 4.69 6.43
CA HIS A 81 -5.08 5.79 7.37
C HIS A 81 -5.55 5.44 8.79
N ARG A 82 -5.08 6.18 9.80
CA ARG A 82 -5.50 6.02 11.21
C ARG A 82 -6.99 6.27 11.46
N THR A 83 -7.60 7.15 10.67
CA THR A 83 -9.00 7.59 10.86
C THR A 83 -9.79 7.43 9.57
N ARG A 84 -11.10 7.17 9.68
CA ARG A 84 -11.99 7.11 8.50
C ARG A 84 -12.09 8.45 7.77
N GLY A 85 -12.02 9.55 8.51
CA GLY A 85 -12.13 10.90 7.96
C GLY A 85 -10.97 11.21 7.03
N ASP A 86 -9.75 10.94 7.50
CA ASP A 86 -8.55 11.15 6.70
C ASP A 86 -8.43 10.13 5.57
N LEU A 87 -8.80 8.85 5.81
CA LEU A 87 -8.91 7.87 4.73
C LEU A 87 -9.83 8.38 3.61
N LYS A 88 -11.01 8.90 3.96
CA LYS A 88 -11.93 9.48 2.98
C LYS A 88 -11.29 10.66 2.23
N ARG A 89 -10.61 11.57 2.93
CA ARG A 89 -9.92 12.71 2.30
C ARG A 89 -8.86 12.24 1.31
N GLN A 90 -8.04 11.26 1.71
CA GLN A 90 -6.99 10.68 0.87
C GLN A 90 -7.56 9.95 -0.34
N MET A 91 -8.63 9.18 -0.18
CA MET A 91 -9.31 8.55 -1.32
C MET A 91 -9.89 9.56 -2.30
N ILE A 92 -10.53 10.64 -1.82
CA ILE A 92 -11.05 11.71 -2.69
C ILE A 92 -9.89 12.37 -3.45
N ALA A 93 -8.83 12.76 -2.75
CA ALA A 93 -7.69 13.42 -3.37
C ALA A 93 -7.02 12.53 -4.42
N ARG A 94 -6.72 11.28 -4.08
CA ARG A 94 -5.99 10.34 -4.96
C ARG A 94 -6.84 9.88 -6.14
N ILE A 95 -8.10 9.49 -5.93
CA ILE A 95 -8.98 9.13 -7.05
C ILE A 95 -9.27 10.37 -7.91
N GLY A 96 -9.51 11.53 -7.31
CA GLY A 96 -9.84 12.74 -8.06
C GLY A 96 -8.66 13.36 -8.83
N GLN A 97 -7.43 13.27 -8.32
CA GLN A 97 -6.27 13.93 -8.93
C GLN A 97 -5.33 12.98 -9.68
N CYS A 98 -5.49 11.67 -9.51
CA CYS A 98 -4.62 10.68 -10.14
C CYS A 98 -5.38 9.65 -10.98
N VAL A 99 -6.65 9.38 -10.66
CA VAL A 99 -7.46 8.41 -11.42
C VAL A 99 -8.36 9.14 -12.40
N MET A 100 -9.27 10.01 -11.94
CA MET A 100 -10.18 10.79 -12.80
C MET A 100 -9.46 11.59 -13.90
N THR A 101 -8.24 12.04 -13.63
CA THR A 101 -7.39 12.79 -14.56
C THR A 101 -6.57 11.89 -15.49
N CYS A 102 -6.49 10.59 -15.22
CA CYS A 102 -5.77 9.62 -16.03
C CYS A 102 -6.68 9.08 -17.15
N PRO A 103 -6.19 9.02 -18.40
CA PRO A 103 -6.96 8.57 -19.56
C PRO A 103 -7.64 7.22 -19.35
N THR A 104 -8.86 7.12 -19.87
CA THR A 104 -9.69 5.92 -19.97
C THR A 104 -10.18 5.33 -18.66
N THR A 105 -9.83 5.91 -17.51
CA THR A 105 -10.02 5.20 -16.24
C THR A 105 -11.47 5.16 -15.74
N ALA A 106 -11.78 4.14 -14.95
CA ALA A 106 -12.92 4.11 -14.04
C ALA A 106 -12.47 3.58 -12.66
N ALA A 107 -13.22 3.91 -11.60
CA ALA A 107 -12.90 3.50 -10.23
C ALA A 107 -14.08 2.80 -9.54
N PHE A 108 -13.88 1.55 -9.13
CA PHE A 108 -14.88 0.68 -8.51
C PHE A 108 -14.48 0.24 -7.10
N ASN A 109 -15.47 -0.05 -6.27
CA ASN A 109 -15.27 -0.61 -4.95
C ASN A 109 -14.80 -2.06 -5.05
N ALA A 110 -13.62 -2.35 -4.54
CA ALA A 110 -13.09 -3.72 -4.47
C ALA A 110 -13.17 -4.34 -3.06
N LEU A 111 -13.79 -3.63 -2.11
CA LEU A 111 -14.03 -4.11 -0.76
C LEU A 111 -15.54 -4.20 -0.50
N GLU A 112 -16.14 -5.28 -0.96
CA GLU A 112 -17.58 -5.51 -0.83
C GLU A 112 -17.97 -6.08 0.54
N GLY A 113 -19.27 -6.12 0.84
CA GLY A 113 -19.80 -6.69 2.08
C GLY A 113 -19.44 -5.95 3.38
N THR A 114 -18.72 -4.84 3.31
CA THR A 114 -18.33 -4.08 4.52
C THR A 114 -19.51 -3.37 5.17
N ALA A 115 -19.59 -3.42 6.50
CA ALA A 115 -20.60 -2.70 7.29
C ALA A 115 -20.55 -1.17 7.12
N ARG A 116 -19.40 -0.63 6.68
CA ARG A 116 -19.19 0.82 6.53
C ARG A 116 -18.68 1.11 5.12
N LYS A 117 -19.21 2.17 4.51
CA LYS A 117 -18.75 2.69 3.22
C LYS A 117 -18.45 4.17 3.30
N LEU A 118 -17.45 4.63 2.54
CA LEU A 118 -17.11 6.04 2.34
C LEU A 118 -17.71 6.52 1.03
N LYS A 119 -18.49 7.60 1.09
CA LYS A 119 -19.16 8.22 -0.07
C LYS A 119 -18.16 9.02 -0.95
N VAL A 120 -17.14 8.36 -1.49
CA VAL A 120 -16.03 9.00 -2.25
C VAL A 120 -16.50 9.42 -3.64
N GLY A 121 -17.07 8.52 -4.46
CA GLY A 121 -17.61 8.88 -5.77
C GLY A 121 -18.70 9.95 -5.67
N ARG A 122 -19.56 9.85 -4.63
CA ARG A 122 -20.51 10.93 -4.31
C ARG A 122 -19.79 12.26 -4.10
N SER A 123 -18.67 12.32 -3.39
CA SER A 123 -17.93 13.58 -3.21
C SER A 123 -17.31 14.07 -4.52
N LEU A 124 -16.74 13.18 -5.34
CA LEU A 124 -16.10 13.53 -6.62
C LEU A 124 -17.08 14.04 -7.67
N ARG A 125 -18.34 13.59 -7.63
CA ARG A 125 -19.39 13.95 -8.60
C ARG A 125 -19.55 15.45 -8.82
N PHE A 126 -19.25 16.28 -7.82
CA PHE A 126 -19.40 17.72 -7.92
C PHE A 126 -18.44 18.35 -8.94
N PHE A 127 -17.37 17.65 -9.36
CA PHE A 127 -16.54 18.07 -10.47
C PHE A 127 -17.33 18.21 -11.79
N GLY A 128 -18.41 17.46 -11.95
CA GLY A 128 -19.28 17.56 -13.12
C GLY A 128 -20.17 18.81 -13.17
N ASP A 129 -20.07 19.71 -12.18
CA ASP A 129 -20.73 21.02 -12.16
C ASP A 129 -22.24 21.01 -12.49
N GLY A 130 -22.97 20.01 -11.99
CA GLY A 130 -24.40 19.85 -12.23
C GLY A 130 -24.75 18.95 -13.42
N PHE A 131 -23.79 18.64 -14.28
CA PHE A 131 -23.96 17.75 -15.44
C PHE A 131 -23.74 16.27 -15.12
N GLN A 132 -23.21 15.95 -13.94
CA GLN A 132 -23.04 14.57 -13.50
C GLN A 132 -24.39 13.83 -13.40
N LYS A 133 -24.39 12.55 -13.78
CA LYS A 133 -25.56 11.67 -13.65
C LYS A 133 -25.30 10.56 -12.64
N PHE A 134 -26.31 10.26 -11.82
CA PHE A 134 -26.34 9.04 -11.03
C PHE A 134 -26.89 7.92 -11.89
N ASP A 135 -26.27 6.75 -11.85
CA ASP A 135 -26.64 5.63 -12.72
C ASP A 135 -26.41 4.28 -12.02
N GLU A 136 -26.97 3.22 -12.61
CA GLU A 136 -26.69 1.84 -12.26
C GLU A 136 -26.08 1.13 -13.47
N MET A 137 -24.76 0.92 -13.45
CA MET A 137 -24.01 0.30 -14.53
C MET A 137 -23.23 -0.89 -13.97
N TYR A 138 -23.17 -2.00 -14.71
CA TYR A 138 -22.38 -3.18 -14.31
C TYR A 138 -22.78 -3.77 -12.94
N GLY A 139 -24.06 -3.61 -12.56
CA GLY A 139 -24.54 -3.97 -11.22
C GLY A 139 -24.02 -3.07 -10.08
N ARG A 140 -23.44 -1.91 -10.42
CA ARG A 140 -22.86 -0.94 -9.49
C ARG A 140 -23.64 0.37 -9.53
N LYS A 141 -23.81 0.99 -8.36
CA LYS A 141 -24.33 2.37 -8.25
C LYS A 141 -23.20 3.35 -8.49
N VAL A 142 -23.19 4.02 -9.64
CA VAL A 142 -22.09 4.86 -10.10
C VAL A 142 -22.50 6.31 -10.28
N TRP A 143 -21.49 7.18 -10.32
CA TRP A 143 -21.61 8.53 -10.89
C TRP A 143 -20.89 8.55 -12.24
N ARG A 144 -21.56 9.14 -13.22
CA ARG A 144 -21.03 9.44 -14.54
C ARG A 144 -20.71 10.93 -14.58
N ILE A 145 -19.43 11.27 -14.62
CA ILE A 145 -18.94 12.65 -14.52
C ILE A 145 -18.42 13.05 -15.91
N PRO A 146 -19.07 14.00 -16.61
CA PRO A 146 -18.55 14.49 -17.88
C PRO A 146 -17.15 15.10 -17.71
N VAL A 147 -16.23 14.71 -18.58
CA VAL A 147 -14.84 15.17 -18.65
C VAL A 147 -14.43 15.33 -20.12
N MET A 148 -13.26 15.91 -20.42
CA MET A 148 -12.85 16.16 -21.81
C MET A 148 -12.81 14.90 -22.69
N GLU A 149 -12.39 13.77 -22.13
CA GLU A 149 -12.31 12.49 -22.85
C GLU A 149 -13.70 11.85 -23.10
N GLY A 150 -14.72 12.26 -22.33
CA GLY A 150 -16.04 11.63 -22.34
C GLY A 150 -16.64 11.61 -20.94
N GLU A 151 -16.68 10.45 -20.29
CA GLU A 151 -17.20 10.31 -18.93
C GLU A 151 -16.22 9.56 -18.03
N PHE A 152 -15.93 10.13 -16.86
CA PHE A 152 -15.30 9.40 -15.78
C PHE A 152 -16.37 8.66 -14.95
N ILE A 153 -16.21 7.34 -14.83
CA ILE A 153 -17.12 6.48 -14.09
C ILE A 153 -16.52 6.17 -12.71
N VAL A 154 -17.27 6.47 -11.64
CA VAL A 154 -16.84 6.16 -10.27
C VAL A 154 -17.98 5.62 -9.43
N GLU A 155 -17.74 4.50 -8.74
CA GLU A 155 -18.72 3.92 -7.83
C GLU A 155 -19.04 4.89 -6.69
N SER A 156 -20.33 5.02 -6.34
CA SER A 156 -20.78 6.08 -5.46
C SER A 156 -20.18 6.00 -4.05
N SER A 157 -19.85 4.81 -3.57
CA SER A 157 -19.27 4.58 -2.26
C SER A 157 -18.33 3.38 -2.25
N PHE A 158 -17.28 3.46 -1.43
CA PHE A 158 -16.25 2.43 -1.31
C PHE A 158 -16.28 1.81 0.07
N GLY A 159 -16.15 0.49 0.17
CA GLY A 159 -16.10 -0.21 1.43
C GLY A 159 -14.86 0.15 2.23
N VAL A 160 -15.01 0.11 3.55
CA VAL A 160 -13.89 0.28 4.49
C VAL A 160 -13.96 -0.72 5.61
N LYS A 161 -12.79 -1.19 6.04
CA LYS A 161 -12.62 -2.05 7.21
C LYS A 161 -11.39 -1.63 8.01
N LYS A 162 -11.23 -2.25 9.16
CA LYS A 162 -9.95 -2.26 9.87
C LYS A 162 -9.06 -3.33 9.24
N GLY A 163 -7.90 -2.91 8.75
CA GLY A 163 -6.82 -3.76 8.28
C GLY A 163 -5.65 -3.74 9.25
N VAL A 164 -4.60 -4.46 8.89
CA VAL A 164 -3.36 -4.59 9.66
C VAL A 164 -2.26 -3.85 8.90
N ALA A 165 -1.51 -3.00 9.59
CA ALA A 165 -0.41 -2.24 9.03
C ALA A 165 0.88 -2.48 9.80
N GLY A 166 2.02 -2.43 9.12
CA GLY A 166 3.33 -2.54 9.75
C GLY A 166 3.81 -3.97 10.01
N GLY A 167 3.20 -4.99 9.42
CA GLY A 167 3.81 -6.33 9.42
C GLY A 167 5.17 -6.24 8.74
N ASN A 168 6.23 -6.82 9.29
CA ASN A 168 7.55 -6.63 8.73
C ASN A 168 8.52 -7.75 9.07
N PHE A 169 9.63 -7.78 8.33
CA PHE A 169 10.82 -8.54 8.68
C PHE A 169 12.06 -7.85 8.12
N PHE A 170 13.22 -8.11 8.75
CA PHE A 170 14.51 -7.59 8.30
C PHE A 170 15.29 -8.66 7.55
N ILE A 171 15.94 -8.24 6.46
CA ILE A 171 16.90 -9.02 5.70
C ILE A 171 18.28 -8.47 6.03
N MET A 172 19.07 -9.25 6.77
CA MET A 172 20.43 -8.90 7.16
C MET A 172 21.44 -9.62 6.27
N ALA A 173 22.27 -8.87 5.55
CA ALA A 173 23.15 -9.42 4.52
C ALA A 173 24.59 -8.92 4.64
N LYS A 174 25.52 -9.71 4.09
CA LYS A 174 26.95 -9.42 4.09
C LYS A 174 27.35 -8.20 3.26
N ASP A 175 26.56 -7.86 2.25
CA ASP A 175 26.82 -6.74 1.35
C ASP A 175 25.52 -6.22 0.71
N LEU A 176 25.62 -5.05 0.07
CA LEU A 176 24.50 -4.36 -0.56
C LEU A 176 23.84 -5.20 -1.64
N LYS A 177 24.63 -5.85 -2.49
CA LYS A 177 24.14 -6.62 -3.63
C LYS A 177 23.31 -7.81 -3.18
N SER A 178 23.81 -8.54 -2.19
CA SER A 178 23.12 -9.71 -1.61
C SER A 178 21.84 -9.30 -0.89
N GLY A 179 21.89 -8.22 -0.09
CA GLY A 179 20.72 -7.73 0.63
C GLY A 179 19.62 -7.23 -0.29
N LEU A 180 19.97 -6.45 -1.33
CA LEU A 180 18.98 -5.93 -2.27
C LEU A 180 18.35 -7.05 -3.11
N ALA A 181 19.16 -7.99 -3.61
CA ALA A 181 18.65 -9.14 -4.37
C ALA A 181 17.66 -9.99 -3.55
N ALA A 182 17.96 -10.24 -2.27
CA ALA A 182 17.06 -10.95 -1.37
C ALA A 182 15.76 -10.15 -1.12
N ALA A 183 15.84 -8.83 -0.95
CA ALA A 183 14.66 -7.97 -0.78
C ALA A 183 13.77 -7.94 -2.03
N GLU A 184 14.36 -7.85 -3.23
CA GLU A 184 13.64 -7.87 -4.50
C GLU A 184 12.93 -9.21 -4.72
N LEU A 185 13.59 -10.34 -4.43
CA LEU A 185 12.99 -11.66 -4.50
C LEU A 185 11.84 -11.84 -3.51
N ALA A 186 11.96 -11.30 -2.29
CA ALA A 186 10.88 -11.31 -1.31
C ALA A 186 9.67 -10.49 -1.80
N VAL A 187 9.90 -9.28 -2.30
CA VAL A 187 8.85 -8.43 -2.90
C VAL A 187 8.14 -9.14 -4.04
N GLU A 188 8.90 -9.77 -4.95
CA GLU A 188 8.35 -10.52 -6.08
C GLU A 188 7.49 -11.69 -5.60
N ALA A 189 8.00 -12.48 -4.63
CA ALA A 189 7.28 -13.61 -4.07
C ALA A 189 5.96 -13.18 -3.42
N ILE A 190 5.96 -12.10 -2.63
CA ILE A 190 4.76 -11.57 -1.99
C ILE A 190 3.75 -11.12 -3.04
N ARG A 191 4.16 -10.30 -4.01
CA ARG A 191 3.27 -9.79 -5.08
C ARG A 191 2.65 -10.89 -5.94
N LYS A 192 3.42 -11.95 -6.20
CA LYS A 192 2.98 -13.07 -7.03
C LYS A 192 2.00 -13.99 -6.30
N ASN A 193 2.29 -14.29 -5.04
CA ASN A 193 1.66 -15.41 -4.34
C ASN A 193 0.62 -14.97 -3.30
N VAL A 194 0.66 -13.72 -2.85
CA VAL A 194 -0.20 -13.25 -1.75
C VAL A 194 -1.21 -12.22 -2.26
N ARG A 195 -2.44 -12.33 -1.78
CA ARG A 195 -3.54 -11.44 -2.10
C ARG A 195 -3.85 -10.55 -0.90
N GLU A 196 -4.53 -9.44 -1.15
CA GLU A 196 -5.02 -8.54 -0.10
C GLU A 196 -3.92 -7.86 0.73
N VAL A 197 -2.68 -7.82 0.24
CA VAL A 197 -1.55 -7.10 0.84
C VAL A 197 -0.97 -6.05 -0.10
N ILE A 198 -0.31 -5.05 0.49
CA ILE A 198 0.52 -4.08 -0.22
C ILE A 198 1.86 -3.91 0.49
N LEU A 199 2.86 -3.49 -0.27
CA LEU A 199 4.19 -3.11 0.22
C LEU A 199 4.37 -1.60 -0.01
N PRO A 200 4.07 -0.73 0.96
CA PRO A 200 3.89 0.71 0.72
C PRO A 200 5.21 1.46 0.46
N PHE A 201 6.35 0.88 0.81
CA PHE A 201 7.65 1.51 0.59
C PHE A 201 8.06 1.49 -0.90
N PRO A 202 8.98 2.38 -1.34
CA PRO A 202 9.46 2.41 -2.72
C PRO A 202 9.98 1.03 -3.17
N GLY A 203 9.43 0.50 -4.25
CA GLY A 203 9.75 -0.85 -4.73
C GLY A 203 9.37 -1.97 -3.76
N GLY A 204 8.63 -1.69 -2.69
CA GLY A 204 8.31 -2.62 -1.61
C GLY A 204 9.40 -2.76 -0.54
N VAL A 205 10.46 -1.96 -0.57
CA VAL A 205 11.65 -2.12 0.29
C VAL A 205 11.94 -0.86 1.09
N CYS A 206 12.05 -0.99 2.42
CA CYS A 206 12.51 0.05 3.32
C CYS A 206 14.02 -0.10 3.58
N ARG A 207 14.80 0.92 3.21
CA ARG A 207 16.25 0.95 3.47
C ARG A 207 16.64 1.71 4.74
N SER A 208 15.73 2.53 5.26
CA SER A 208 16.07 3.51 6.29
C SER A 208 16.01 2.91 7.69
N GLY A 209 14.98 2.10 7.97
CA GLY A 209 14.60 1.69 9.32
C GLY A 209 14.29 2.88 10.23
N SER A 210 13.27 2.78 11.08
CA SER A 210 13.00 3.86 12.03
C SER A 210 12.71 3.32 13.42
N LYS A 211 13.04 4.13 14.43
CA LYS A 211 12.57 3.97 15.80
C LYS A 211 11.67 5.13 16.16
N VAL A 212 10.79 4.89 17.12
CA VAL A 212 9.94 5.94 17.71
C VAL A 212 10.80 6.98 18.41
N GLY A 213 10.51 8.25 18.14
CA GLY A 213 11.20 9.38 18.76
C GLY A 213 12.63 9.60 18.26
N SER A 214 13.38 10.39 19.00
CA SER A 214 14.79 10.67 18.75
C SER A 214 15.51 10.96 20.06
N LEU A 215 16.77 10.51 20.15
CA LEU A 215 17.61 10.71 21.34
C LEU A 215 18.09 12.17 21.48
N LYS A 216 18.13 12.92 20.38
CA LYS A 216 18.75 14.26 20.33
C LYS A 216 17.80 15.39 19.93
N TYR A 217 16.71 15.08 19.24
CA TYR A 217 15.86 16.08 18.59
C TYR A 217 14.38 15.83 18.89
N LYS A 218 13.53 16.86 18.79
CA LYS A 218 12.07 16.73 18.86
C LYS A 218 11.52 16.22 17.53
N LEU A 219 11.69 14.93 17.26
CA LEU A 219 11.22 14.25 16.06
C LEU A 219 10.30 13.08 16.41
N PRO A 220 9.23 12.82 15.63
CA PRO A 220 8.33 11.69 15.87
C PRO A 220 9.00 10.34 15.58
N ALA A 221 9.98 10.31 14.67
CA ALA A 221 10.77 9.14 14.35
C ALA A 221 12.20 9.56 13.96
N SER A 222 13.14 8.63 14.10
CA SER A 222 14.53 8.80 13.67
C SER A 222 15.12 7.45 13.26
N THR A 223 16.34 7.43 12.72
CA THR A 223 17.01 6.18 12.31
C THR A 223 17.01 5.13 13.42
N ASN A 224 16.79 3.86 13.05
CA ASN A 224 16.88 2.73 13.96
C ASN A 224 18.36 2.36 14.21
N HIS A 225 19.05 3.23 14.97
CA HIS A 225 20.49 3.14 15.21
C HIS A 225 21.03 1.79 15.71
N PRO A 226 20.31 0.96 16.51
CA PRO A 226 20.82 -0.36 16.90
C PRO A 226 21.01 -1.27 15.69
N TYR A 227 20.21 -1.09 14.63
CA TYR A 227 20.24 -1.85 13.37
C TYR A 227 20.96 -1.11 12.25
N CYS A 228 21.83 -0.14 12.55
CA CYS A 228 22.64 0.55 11.55
C CYS A 228 24.02 -0.10 11.42
N PRO A 229 24.36 -0.78 10.31
CA PRO A 229 25.65 -1.48 10.19
C PRO A 229 26.87 -0.58 10.37
N LYS A 230 26.77 0.68 9.96
CA LYS A 230 27.85 1.69 10.13
C LYS A 230 28.05 2.13 11.59
N LEU A 231 27.12 1.83 12.48
CA LEU A 231 27.18 2.18 13.89
C LEU A 231 27.54 0.99 14.79
N ARG A 232 27.73 -0.23 14.25
CA ARG A 232 27.96 -1.45 15.05
C ARG A 232 29.10 -1.31 16.07
N GLY A 233 30.21 -0.67 15.69
CA GLY A 233 31.35 -0.42 16.60
C GLY A 233 31.30 0.92 17.34
N VAL A 234 30.21 1.70 17.17
CA VAL A 234 30.06 3.05 17.72
C VAL A 234 29.01 3.08 18.85
N VAL A 235 27.91 2.33 18.71
CA VAL A 235 26.84 2.27 19.71
C VAL A 235 26.91 0.97 20.50
N SER A 236 26.73 1.05 21.82
CA SER A 236 26.87 -0.11 22.72
C SER A 236 25.71 -1.10 22.65
N ASP A 237 24.56 -0.67 22.13
CA ASP A 237 23.32 -1.43 22.05
C ASP A 237 23.06 -2.00 20.64
N SER A 238 24.10 -2.07 19.79
CA SER A 238 23.93 -2.56 18.43
C SER A 238 23.36 -3.97 18.38
N GLN A 239 22.36 -4.15 17.52
CA GLN A 239 21.72 -5.42 17.18
C GLN A 239 22.19 -5.94 15.80
N VAL A 240 23.27 -5.39 15.24
CA VAL A 240 23.80 -5.83 13.94
C VAL A 240 24.79 -6.99 14.17
N PRO A 241 24.53 -8.20 13.67
CA PRO A 241 25.45 -9.32 13.81
C PRO A 241 26.81 -9.07 13.14
N GLU A 242 27.81 -9.88 13.52
CA GLU A 242 29.08 -9.92 12.81
C GLU A 242 28.87 -10.34 11.34
N GLY A 243 29.68 -9.81 10.43
CA GLY A 243 29.57 -10.10 8.99
C GLY A 243 28.42 -9.38 8.26
N VAL A 244 27.39 -8.87 8.96
CA VAL A 244 26.31 -8.09 8.36
C VAL A 244 26.77 -6.66 8.06
N ASN A 245 26.59 -6.20 6.82
CA ASN A 245 26.93 -4.85 6.37
C ASN A 245 25.78 -4.12 5.69
N THR A 246 24.64 -4.78 5.44
CA THR A 246 23.44 -4.18 4.86
C THR A 246 22.20 -4.80 5.50
N ILE A 247 21.21 -3.96 5.80
CA ILE A 247 19.92 -4.39 6.33
C ILE A 247 18.83 -3.69 5.50
N TYR A 248 17.86 -4.47 5.02
CA TYR A 248 16.63 -3.99 4.43
C TYR A 248 15.44 -4.48 5.25
N GLU A 249 14.36 -3.73 5.24
CA GLU A 249 13.10 -4.05 5.89
C GLU A 249 12.01 -4.18 4.81
N ILE A 250 11.22 -5.25 4.86
CA ILE A 250 10.00 -5.36 4.06
C ILE A 250 8.84 -5.02 4.99
N VAL A 251 8.05 -4.00 4.63
CA VAL A 251 6.84 -3.61 5.39
C VAL A 251 5.61 -4.00 4.59
N ILE A 252 4.66 -4.63 5.25
CA ILE A 252 3.47 -5.26 4.72
C ILE A 252 2.25 -4.68 5.43
N ASN A 253 1.32 -4.14 4.65
CA ASN A 253 -0.03 -3.85 5.11
C ASN A 253 -0.99 -4.83 4.45
N GLY A 254 -2.04 -5.25 5.15
CA GLY A 254 -3.02 -6.18 4.61
C GLY A 254 -4.43 -5.99 5.16
N LEU A 255 -5.40 -6.51 4.43
CA LEU A 255 -6.82 -6.44 4.81
C LEU A 255 -7.18 -7.41 5.94
N SER A 256 -6.30 -8.36 6.28
CA SER A 256 -6.43 -9.28 7.40
C SER A 256 -5.07 -9.63 8.00
N LEU A 257 -5.07 -10.15 9.23
CA LEU A 257 -3.85 -10.68 9.85
C LEU A 257 -3.31 -11.89 9.07
N GLU A 258 -4.19 -12.76 8.58
CA GLU A 258 -3.81 -13.97 7.86
C GLU A 258 -3.13 -13.65 6.53
N SER A 259 -3.59 -12.63 5.79
CA SER A 259 -2.91 -12.17 4.59
C SER A 259 -1.53 -11.59 4.89
N VAL A 260 -1.35 -10.90 6.02
CA VAL A 260 -0.04 -10.36 6.44
C VAL A 260 0.92 -11.47 6.89
N LYS A 261 0.43 -12.54 7.53
CA LYS A 261 1.26 -13.71 7.91
C LYS A 261 1.69 -14.57 6.71
N MET A 262 0.85 -14.60 5.66
CA MET A 262 1.16 -15.34 4.44
C MET A 262 2.20 -14.61 3.57
N ALA A 263 2.21 -13.28 3.64
CA ALA A 263 3.24 -12.42 3.05
C ALA A 263 4.54 -12.51 3.83
#